data_AF-A0ABC9CYN5-F1
#
_entry.id   AF-A0ABC9CYN5-F1
#
_cell.length_a   1.000
_cell.length_b   1.000
_cell.length_c   1.000
_cell.angle_alpha   90.00
_cell.angle_beta   90.00
_cell.angle_gamma   90.00
#
_symmetry.space_group_name_H-M   'P 1'
#
loop_
_entity.id
_entity.type
_entity.pdbx_description
1 polymer ?
#
loop_
_entity_poly.entity_id
_entity_poly.type
_entity_poly.pdbx_seq_one_letter_code
_entity_poly.pdbx_strand_id
1 'polypeptide(L)'
;MANTAAAAGLTDDLVVDILSRLPVKPLCRCKCVSPHWRDLISDPDHRRRLPQTLAGFFCNDFNNGREVWRFANLGETRRPPLISTPFTFMTGYEDVAVVDGCNGLLLCRPPKGSPHHVSRYVVCNPVTKSCVVLPDSGSHGNDAEDDEPFVARLGFDPAVSPHFYVFEFVENSLGTVAGVEIYSSEAGAWSYKESQWNYETDLFEFSPSVFVNGFLHFSTIQFEVVALDVEGESWWVLPAPEDADDVGDRDNWDPGFLGRYQGHLCYMTLCYNERDLSVWVLEDYDVDGWVLKRQMTVRQLTEKISPPESNYYQLITIHPDCNWILYVTGVKSMLMAYDMDRDEVHVIQNLGSNSVMSCIPYVPLYGVID
;
A
#
# COMPACT_ATOMS: atom_id res chain seq x y z
N MET A 1 56.19 9.71 -27.38
CA MET A 1 55.52 8.61 -26.65
C MET A 1 54.33 9.21 -25.94
N ALA A 2 53.13 9.00 -26.48
CA ALA A 2 51.90 9.44 -25.85
C ALA A 2 51.58 8.48 -24.70
N ASN A 3 51.51 9.03 -23.48
CA ASN A 3 51.12 8.28 -22.30
C ASN A 3 49.59 8.30 -22.23
N THR A 4 48.93 7.40 -22.95
CA THR A 4 47.49 7.16 -22.79
C THR A 4 47.27 6.31 -21.55
N ALA A 5 47.15 6.97 -20.39
CA ALA A 5 46.48 6.35 -19.26
C ALA A 5 45.02 6.17 -19.66
N ALA A 6 44.61 4.94 -19.98
CA ALA A 6 43.22 4.61 -20.15
C ALA A 6 42.52 4.92 -18.81
N ALA A 7 41.62 5.90 -18.80
CA ALA A 7 40.71 6.08 -17.68
C ALA A 7 39.92 4.78 -17.56
N ALA A 8 40.17 4.01 -16.50
CA ALA A 8 39.42 2.79 -16.23
C ALA A 8 37.95 3.19 -16.03
N GLY A 9 37.13 2.98 -17.05
CA GLY A 9 35.68 3.19 -16.96
C GLY A 9 35.09 2.20 -15.96
N LEU A 10 34.12 2.66 -15.17
CA LEU A 10 33.26 1.76 -14.40
C LEU A 10 32.53 0.81 -15.37
N THR A 11 32.44 -0.46 -15.02
CA THR A 11 31.61 -1.42 -15.76
C THR A 11 30.14 -1.13 -15.53
N ASP A 12 29.29 -1.52 -16.48
CA ASP A 12 27.83 -1.39 -16.40
C ASP A 12 27.29 -1.96 -15.08
N ASP A 13 27.77 -3.13 -14.65
CA ASP A 13 27.39 -3.76 -13.38
C ASP A 13 27.69 -2.88 -12.15
N LEU A 14 28.83 -2.20 -12.14
CA LEU A 14 29.22 -1.31 -11.05
C LEU A 14 28.41 -0.01 -11.10
N VAL A 15 28.10 0.50 -12.29
CA VAL A 15 27.20 1.66 -12.44
C VAL A 15 25.81 1.31 -11.92
N VAL A 16 25.27 0.15 -12.28
CA VAL A 16 23.97 -0.32 -11.79
C VAL A 16 23.98 -0.54 -10.28
N ASP A 17 25.06 -1.07 -9.71
CA ASP A 17 25.21 -1.22 -8.25
C ASP A 17 25.28 0.11 -7.49
N ILE A 18 25.87 1.15 -8.10
CA ILE A 18 25.85 2.50 -7.55
C ILE A 18 24.44 3.08 -7.65
N LEU A 19 23.80 2.94 -8.81
CA LEU A 19 22.45 3.45 -9.08
C LEU A 19 21.38 2.78 -8.21
N SER A 20 21.52 1.50 -7.88
CA SER A 20 20.60 0.76 -7.01
C SER A 20 20.56 1.27 -5.58
N ARG A 21 21.61 1.96 -5.14
CA ARG A 21 21.73 2.54 -3.79
C ARG A 21 21.18 3.96 -3.69
N LEU A 22 20.80 4.56 -4.82
CA LEU A 22 20.24 5.91 -4.85
C LEU A 22 18.74 5.89 -4.59
N PRO A 23 18.18 6.86 -3.84
CA PRO A 23 16.73 7.04 -3.82
C PRO A 23 16.17 7.29 -5.23
N VAL A 24 14.88 7.05 -5.45
CA VAL A 24 14.28 7.09 -6.80
C VAL A 24 14.42 8.48 -7.45
N LYS A 25 14.27 9.57 -6.68
CA LYS A 25 14.43 10.94 -7.21
C LYS A 25 15.82 11.19 -7.82
N PRO A 26 16.94 11.01 -7.09
CA PRO A 26 18.28 11.04 -7.68
C PRO A 26 18.47 10.08 -8.86
N LEU A 27 17.99 8.83 -8.75
CA LEU A 27 18.06 7.85 -9.83
C LEU A 27 17.37 8.36 -11.12
N CYS A 28 16.21 9.00 -11.00
CA CYS A 28 15.53 9.61 -12.14
C CYS A 28 16.36 10.74 -12.78
N ARG A 29 17.06 11.55 -11.97
CA ARG A 29 17.97 12.60 -12.47
C ARG A 29 19.21 12.02 -13.16
N CYS A 30 19.67 10.84 -12.76
CA CYS A 30 20.78 10.13 -13.39
C CYS A 30 20.53 9.79 -14.88
N LYS A 31 19.26 9.68 -15.32
CA LYS A 31 18.89 9.53 -16.74
C LYS A 31 19.30 10.71 -17.63
N CYS A 32 19.64 11.85 -17.02
CA CYS A 32 20.10 13.05 -17.71
C CYS A 32 21.63 13.16 -17.79
N VAL A 33 22.38 12.30 -17.09
CA VAL A 33 23.85 12.34 -17.04
C VAL A 33 24.46 11.93 -18.37
N SER A 34 23.99 10.83 -18.97
CA SER A 34 24.41 10.37 -20.29
C SER A 34 23.35 9.46 -20.94
N PRO A 35 23.39 9.27 -22.27
CA PRO A 35 22.56 8.26 -22.93
C PRO A 35 22.79 6.86 -22.36
N HIS A 36 24.06 6.50 -22.11
CA HIS A 36 24.42 5.20 -21.54
C HIS A 36 23.76 4.94 -20.17
N TRP A 37 23.81 5.92 -19.25
CA TRP A 37 23.15 5.79 -17.94
C TRP A 37 21.62 5.70 -18.07
N ARG A 38 21.04 6.44 -19.01
CA ARG A 38 19.60 6.34 -19.31
C ARG A 38 19.22 4.95 -19.79
N ASP A 39 20.03 4.36 -20.66
CA ASP A 39 19.80 3.03 -21.21
C ASP A 39 19.94 1.98 -20.11
N LEU A 40 21.00 2.04 -19.28
CA LEU A 40 21.16 1.18 -18.11
C LEU A 40 19.96 1.23 -17.16
N ILE A 41 19.46 2.43 -16.84
CA ILE A 41 18.30 2.61 -15.94
C ILE A 41 17.00 2.12 -16.57
N SER A 42 16.90 2.20 -17.90
CA SER A 42 15.69 1.80 -18.63
C SER A 42 15.68 0.31 -18.96
N ASP A 43 16.84 -0.35 -18.90
CA ASP A 43 17.06 -1.77 -19.17
C ASP A 43 16.22 -2.66 -18.23
N PRO A 44 15.44 -3.62 -18.78
CA PRO A 44 14.60 -4.51 -17.98
C PRO A 44 15.35 -5.35 -16.94
N ASP A 45 16.57 -5.80 -17.26
CA ASP A 45 17.35 -6.68 -16.37
C ASP A 45 17.91 -5.88 -15.19
N HIS A 46 18.30 -4.63 -15.43
CA HIS A 46 18.76 -3.73 -14.37
C HIS A 46 17.63 -3.23 -13.48
N ARG A 47 16.40 -3.06 -13.99
CA ARG A 47 15.25 -2.60 -13.18
C ARG A 47 14.98 -3.48 -11.96
N ARG A 48 15.30 -4.76 -12.02
CA ARG A 48 15.21 -5.69 -10.88
C ARG A 48 16.06 -5.27 -9.69
N ARG A 49 17.17 -4.58 -9.95
CA ARG A 49 18.12 -4.10 -8.94
C ARG A 49 17.89 -2.64 -8.58
N LEU A 50 17.16 -1.90 -9.40
CA LEU A 50 16.97 -0.46 -9.21
C LEU A 50 15.71 -0.17 -8.39
N PRO A 51 15.74 0.83 -7.50
CA PRO A 51 14.58 1.22 -6.73
C PRO A 51 13.45 1.70 -7.64
N GLN A 52 12.24 1.24 -7.34
CA GLN A 52 11.02 1.53 -8.09
C GLN A 52 10.18 2.57 -7.33
N THR A 53 9.33 3.27 -8.08
CA THR A 53 8.43 4.29 -7.54
C THR A 53 6.98 3.94 -7.84
N LEU A 54 6.07 4.67 -7.21
CA LEU A 54 4.63 4.54 -7.41
C LEU A 54 4.30 4.70 -8.89
N ALA A 55 3.81 3.61 -9.50
CA ALA A 55 3.47 3.57 -10.91
C ALA A 55 2.02 3.93 -11.18
N GLY A 56 1.15 3.71 -10.19
CA GLY A 56 -0.29 3.83 -10.34
C GLY A 56 -1.03 3.14 -9.21
N PHE A 57 -2.29 2.84 -9.49
CA PHE A 57 -3.22 2.27 -8.52
C PHE A 57 -4.03 1.14 -9.15
N PHE A 58 -4.30 0.12 -8.37
CA PHE A 58 -5.40 -0.79 -8.64
C PHE A 58 -6.67 -0.19 -8.06
N CYS A 59 -7.61 0.17 -8.92
CA CYS A 59 -8.88 0.75 -8.53
C CYS A 59 -9.97 -0.31 -8.72
N ASN A 60 -10.75 -0.52 -7.68
CA ASN A 60 -11.99 -1.28 -7.77
C ASN A 60 -13.03 -0.46 -8.55
N ASP A 61 -13.67 -1.10 -9.53
CA ASP A 61 -14.87 -0.61 -10.21
C ASP A 61 -16.00 -1.66 -10.18
N PHE A 62 -17.24 -1.20 -10.19
CA PHE A 62 -18.43 -2.04 -10.39
C PHE A 62 -18.89 -1.99 -11.84
N ASN A 63 -18.85 -3.13 -12.51
CA ASN A 63 -19.37 -3.28 -13.86
C ASN A 63 -20.41 -4.41 -13.92
N ASN A 64 -21.64 -4.09 -14.33
CA ASN A 64 -22.75 -5.04 -14.46
C ASN A 64 -23.00 -5.90 -13.19
N GLY A 65 -22.85 -5.31 -12.00
CA GLY A 65 -23.03 -6.00 -10.72
C GLY A 65 -21.87 -6.91 -10.31
N ARG A 66 -20.73 -6.82 -10.99
CA ARG A 66 -19.48 -7.50 -10.62
C ARG A 66 -18.40 -6.49 -10.26
N GLU A 67 -17.61 -6.83 -9.25
CA GLU A 67 -16.38 -6.15 -8.90
C GLU A 67 -15.31 -6.43 -9.96
N VAL A 68 -14.67 -5.38 -10.47
CA VAL A 68 -13.63 -5.45 -11.49
C VAL A 68 -12.51 -4.49 -11.14
N TRP A 69 -11.28 -4.98 -11.20
CA TRP A 69 -10.11 -4.18 -10.89
C TRP A 69 -9.45 -3.63 -12.16
N ARG A 70 -9.11 -2.34 -12.16
CA ARG A 70 -8.37 -1.68 -13.25
C ARG A 70 -7.12 -0.99 -12.74
N PHE A 71 -6.10 -0.95 -13.59
CA PHE A 71 -4.88 -0.23 -13.30
C PHE A 71 -4.93 1.20 -13.84
N ALA A 72 -4.89 2.18 -12.94
CA ALA A 72 -4.79 3.60 -13.26
C ALA A 72 -3.33 4.05 -13.16
N ASN A 73 -2.70 4.40 -14.28
CA ASN A 73 -1.31 4.86 -14.29
C ASN A 73 -1.19 6.28 -13.71
N LEU A 74 -0.15 6.51 -12.92
CA LEU A 74 0.20 7.84 -12.41
C LEU A 74 1.06 8.65 -13.42
N GLY A 75 1.74 7.96 -14.35
CA GLY A 75 2.61 8.58 -15.36
C GLY A 75 1.89 9.16 -16.58
N GLU A 76 2.62 9.90 -17.43
CA GLU A 76 2.09 10.57 -18.63
C GLU A 76 1.22 9.61 -19.49
N THR A 77 -0.01 10.05 -19.76
CA THR A 77 -1.07 9.40 -20.56
C THR A 77 -0.65 8.90 -21.95
N ARG A 78 0.57 9.20 -22.40
CA ARG A 78 1.14 8.80 -23.68
C ARG A 78 1.87 7.46 -23.65
N ARG A 79 2.12 6.88 -22.47
CA ARG A 79 2.74 5.55 -22.37
C ARG A 79 1.66 4.47 -22.24
N PRO A 80 1.86 3.30 -22.86
CA PRO A 80 1.00 2.15 -22.60
C PRO A 80 0.97 1.85 -21.11
N PRO A 81 -0.16 1.38 -20.57
CA PRO A 81 -0.24 0.97 -19.18
C PRO A 81 0.81 -0.10 -18.88
N LEU A 82 1.50 0.02 -17.74
CA LEU A 82 2.45 -1.00 -17.29
C LEU A 82 1.75 -2.36 -17.13
N ILE A 83 0.51 -2.34 -16.65
CA ILE A 83 -0.36 -3.49 -16.48
C ILE A 83 -1.66 -3.18 -17.22
N SER A 84 -1.84 -3.78 -18.40
CA SER A 84 -3.06 -3.64 -19.20
C SER A 84 -4.21 -4.51 -18.68
N THR A 85 -3.88 -5.66 -18.09
CA THR A 85 -4.84 -6.70 -17.69
C THR A 85 -4.31 -7.46 -16.46
N PRO A 86 -4.61 -6.99 -15.23
CA PRO A 86 -3.89 -7.42 -14.04
C PRO A 86 -3.97 -8.90 -13.71
N PHE A 87 -5.02 -9.59 -14.15
CA PHE A 87 -5.29 -10.96 -13.69
C PHE A 87 -5.44 -11.98 -14.82
N THR A 88 -5.23 -11.57 -16.08
CA THR A 88 -5.34 -12.46 -17.25
C THR A 88 -4.37 -13.65 -17.24
N PHE A 89 -3.30 -13.60 -16.44
CA PHE A 89 -2.37 -14.71 -16.29
C PHE A 89 -2.80 -15.73 -15.23
N MET A 90 -3.80 -15.41 -14.40
CA MET A 90 -4.35 -16.31 -13.39
C MET A 90 -5.60 -17.01 -13.94
N THR A 91 -5.39 -18.00 -14.80
CA THR A 91 -6.50 -18.77 -15.39
C THR A 91 -7.32 -19.43 -14.29
N GLY A 92 -8.65 -19.18 -14.26
CA GLY A 92 -9.53 -19.64 -13.19
C GLY A 92 -9.71 -18.69 -12.00
N TYR A 93 -8.99 -17.55 -11.98
CA TYR A 93 -9.10 -16.47 -10.99
C TYR A 93 -9.33 -15.11 -11.66
N GLU A 94 -10.13 -15.11 -12.73
CA GLU A 94 -10.36 -13.92 -13.57
C GLU A 94 -11.16 -12.82 -12.85
N ASP A 95 -12.02 -13.22 -11.90
CA ASP A 95 -12.86 -12.35 -11.06
C ASP A 95 -12.33 -12.30 -9.61
N VAL A 96 -11.00 -12.23 -9.42
CA VAL A 96 -10.39 -12.17 -8.08
C VAL A 96 -10.58 -10.79 -7.44
N ALA A 97 -10.86 -10.78 -6.13
CA ALA A 97 -10.86 -9.54 -5.35
C ALA A 97 -9.44 -9.24 -4.88
N VAL A 98 -9.00 -7.98 -4.95
CA VAL A 98 -7.71 -7.56 -4.37
C VAL A 98 -7.97 -7.12 -2.93
N VAL A 99 -7.32 -7.80 -1.99
CA VAL A 99 -7.47 -7.59 -0.55
C VAL A 99 -6.49 -6.52 -0.06
N ASP A 100 -5.23 -6.62 -0.50
CA ASP A 100 -4.17 -5.72 -0.06
C ASP A 100 -3.04 -5.65 -1.11
N GLY A 101 -2.14 -4.68 -0.97
CA GLY A 101 -0.96 -4.55 -1.80
C GLY A 101 0.25 -4.02 -1.04
N CYS A 102 1.42 -4.62 -1.26
CA CYS A 102 2.64 -4.26 -0.56
C CYS A 102 3.87 -4.44 -1.47
N ASN A 103 4.61 -3.35 -1.69
CA ASN A 103 5.88 -3.30 -2.43
C ASN A 103 5.92 -4.15 -3.73
N GLY A 104 4.83 -4.11 -4.49
CA GLY A 104 4.70 -4.70 -5.83
C GLY A 104 4.07 -6.09 -5.88
N LEU A 105 3.71 -6.63 -4.73
CA LEU A 105 2.85 -7.79 -4.59
C LEU A 105 1.42 -7.37 -4.27
N LEU A 106 0.47 -8.18 -4.72
CA LEU A 106 -0.94 -8.07 -4.38
C LEU A 106 -1.39 -9.32 -3.66
N LEU A 107 -2.15 -9.16 -2.59
CA LEU A 107 -2.90 -10.22 -1.94
C LEU A 107 -4.29 -10.26 -2.57
N CYS A 108 -4.68 -11.43 -3.05
CA CYS A 108 -5.92 -11.60 -3.79
C CYS A 108 -6.75 -12.75 -3.20
N ARG A 109 -8.07 -12.59 -3.24
CA ARG A 109 -9.06 -13.58 -2.78
C ARG A 109 -9.85 -14.13 -3.97
N PRO A 110 -9.77 -15.45 -4.24
CA PRO A 110 -10.57 -16.09 -5.29
C PRO A 110 -12.07 -15.91 -5.08
N PRO A 111 -12.87 -15.87 -6.17
CA PRO A 111 -14.32 -15.79 -6.06
C PRO A 111 -14.92 -17.07 -5.45
N LYS A 112 -15.90 -16.86 -4.57
CA LYS A 112 -16.61 -17.92 -3.85
C LYS A 112 -17.21 -18.96 -4.81
N GLY A 113 -17.02 -20.24 -4.52
CA GLY A 113 -17.56 -21.34 -5.34
C GLY A 113 -16.83 -21.60 -6.66
N SER A 114 -15.68 -20.97 -6.90
CA SER A 114 -14.81 -21.32 -8.03
C SER A 114 -14.37 -22.80 -7.94
N PRO A 115 -14.34 -23.57 -9.05
CA PRO A 115 -13.80 -24.94 -9.04
C PRO A 115 -12.31 -25.00 -8.67
N HIS A 116 -11.65 -23.84 -8.58
CA HIS A 116 -10.25 -23.66 -8.17
C HIS A 116 -10.12 -23.14 -6.73
N HIS A 117 -11.14 -23.28 -5.87
CA HIS A 117 -11.10 -22.92 -4.45
C HIS A 117 -10.22 -23.87 -3.62
N VAL A 118 -8.99 -24.12 -4.08
CA VAL A 118 -7.98 -24.93 -3.38
C VAL A 118 -7.34 -24.12 -2.24
N SER A 119 -7.51 -22.79 -2.26
CA SER A 119 -6.99 -21.85 -1.25
C SER A 119 -7.87 -20.61 -1.14
N ARG A 120 -7.86 -19.98 0.04
CA ARG A 120 -8.52 -18.70 0.34
C ARG A 120 -7.74 -17.50 -0.21
N TYR A 121 -6.42 -17.61 -0.35
CA TYR A 121 -5.56 -16.48 -0.72
C TYR A 121 -4.52 -16.85 -1.77
N VAL A 122 -4.29 -15.90 -2.67
CA VAL A 122 -3.24 -15.97 -3.69
C VAL A 122 -2.44 -14.68 -3.64
N VAL A 123 -1.11 -14.78 -3.55
CA VAL A 123 -0.23 -13.62 -3.68
C VAL A 123 0.27 -13.58 -5.11
N CYS A 124 0.08 -12.45 -5.79
CA CYS A 124 0.50 -12.30 -7.18
C CYS A 124 1.45 -11.12 -7.37
N ASN A 125 2.37 -11.30 -8.33
CA ASN A 125 3.16 -10.22 -8.91
C ASN A 125 2.64 -9.95 -10.34
N PRO A 126 1.85 -8.87 -10.54
CA PRO A 126 1.30 -8.52 -11.86
C PRO A 126 2.36 -8.25 -12.95
N VAL A 127 3.57 -7.84 -12.56
CA VAL A 127 4.65 -7.48 -13.50
C VAL A 127 5.32 -8.73 -14.06
N THR A 128 5.68 -9.68 -13.18
CA THR A 128 6.29 -10.96 -13.60
C THR A 128 5.26 -11.99 -14.04
N LYS A 129 3.97 -11.75 -13.77
CA LYS A 129 2.86 -12.67 -14.06
C LYS A 129 3.01 -14.01 -13.34
N SER A 130 3.50 -13.97 -12.11
CA SER A 130 3.66 -15.13 -11.23
C SER A 130 2.75 -15.02 -10.02
N CYS A 131 2.31 -16.17 -9.51
CA CYS A 131 1.46 -16.27 -8.33
C CYS A 131 1.92 -17.41 -7.41
N VAL A 132 1.71 -17.21 -6.12
CA VAL A 132 1.83 -18.23 -5.09
C VAL A 132 0.44 -18.45 -4.49
N VAL A 133 -0.06 -19.67 -4.61
CA VAL A 133 -1.31 -20.10 -3.97
C VAL A 133 -0.97 -20.53 -2.55
N LEU A 134 -1.58 -19.90 -1.55
CA LEU A 134 -1.25 -20.19 -0.15
C LEU A 134 -1.90 -21.50 0.30
N PRO A 135 -1.29 -22.29 1.19
CA PRO A 135 -2.00 -23.38 1.83
C PRO A 135 -3.18 -22.85 2.69
N ASP A 136 -4.09 -23.73 3.08
CA ASP A 136 -5.12 -23.40 4.07
C ASP A 136 -4.45 -23.17 5.45
N SER A 137 -4.88 -22.12 6.17
CA SER A 137 -4.42 -21.84 7.53
C SER A 137 -5.02 -22.80 8.56
N GLY A 138 -6.17 -23.41 8.25
CA GLY A 138 -6.87 -24.35 9.13
C GLY A 138 -7.65 -23.69 10.26
N SER A 139 -7.71 -22.36 10.29
CA SER A 139 -8.42 -21.57 11.33
C SER A 139 -9.91 -21.41 11.04
N HIS A 140 -10.41 -22.07 10.00
CA HIS A 140 -11.81 -22.09 9.62
C HIS A 140 -12.58 -23.15 10.43
N GLY A 141 -13.82 -22.81 10.83
CA GLY A 141 -14.78 -23.82 11.26
C GLY A 141 -15.14 -24.76 10.11
N ASN A 142 -15.52 -26.01 10.41
CA ASN A 142 -15.98 -26.98 9.40
C ASN A 142 -17.31 -26.60 8.72
N ASP A 143 -17.92 -25.50 9.13
CA ASP A 143 -19.23 -25.07 8.67
C ASP A 143 -19.07 -24.18 7.43
N ALA A 144 -19.38 -24.76 6.27
CA ALA A 144 -19.36 -24.11 4.95
C ALA A 144 -20.32 -22.91 4.81
N GLU A 145 -20.95 -22.46 5.90
CA GLU A 145 -21.86 -21.31 5.95
C GLU A 145 -21.20 -20.05 6.56
N ASP A 146 -20.15 -20.18 7.39
CA ASP A 146 -19.39 -19.07 8.00
C ASP A 146 -18.16 -18.70 7.15
N ASP A 147 -18.42 -18.31 5.91
CA ASP A 147 -17.43 -17.86 4.93
C ASP A 147 -17.25 -16.33 4.95
N GLU A 148 -17.46 -15.69 6.11
CA GLU A 148 -17.10 -14.28 6.29
C GLU A 148 -15.56 -14.14 6.11
N PRO A 149 -15.11 -13.17 5.30
CA PRO A 149 -13.70 -13.01 5.02
C PRO A 149 -12.95 -12.52 6.26
N PHE A 150 -11.94 -13.26 6.72
CA PHE A 150 -10.98 -12.72 7.69
C PHE A 150 -10.29 -11.48 7.11
N VAL A 151 -10.01 -10.50 7.97
CA VAL A 151 -9.14 -9.39 7.64
C VAL A 151 -7.75 -9.96 7.37
N ALA A 152 -7.25 -9.79 6.14
CA ALA A 152 -5.93 -10.27 5.76
C ALA A 152 -5.08 -9.14 5.16
N ARG A 153 -3.79 -9.12 5.52
CA ARG A 153 -2.85 -8.07 5.13
C ARG A 153 -1.53 -8.64 4.60
N LEU A 154 -0.86 -7.87 3.75
CA LEU A 154 0.39 -8.27 3.11
C LEU A 154 1.59 -7.50 3.67
N GLY A 155 2.60 -8.23 4.15
CA GLY A 155 3.88 -7.67 4.56
C GLY A 155 5.00 -8.09 3.61
N PHE A 156 5.66 -7.14 2.97
CA PHE A 156 6.79 -7.43 2.10
C PHE A 156 7.71 -6.22 2.01
N ASP A 157 9.01 -6.39 2.26
CA ASP A 157 10.03 -5.38 1.98
C ASP A 157 11.18 -6.01 1.19
N PRO A 158 11.21 -5.83 -0.15
CA PRO A 158 12.23 -6.44 -1.01
C PRO A 158 13.64 -5.90 -0.75
N ALA A 159 13.78 -4.77 -0.04
CA ALA A 159 15.09 -4.24 0.34
C ALA A 159 15.69 -4.98 1.55
N VAL A 160 14.85 -5.69 2.33
CA VAL A 160 15.26 -6.38 3.56
C VAL A 160 15.30 -7.90 3.36
N SER A 161 14.25 -8.47 2.74
CA SER A 161 14.10 -9.91 2.55
C SER A 161 13.42 -10.21 1.21
N PRO A 162 13.79 -11.30 0.51
CA PRO A 162 13.03 -11.76 -0.65
C PRO A 162 11.68 -12.39 -0.26
N HIS A 163 11.46 -12.66 1.03
CA HIS A 163 10.27 -13.35 1.53
C HIS A 163 9.17 -12.36 1.90
N PHE A 164 7.96 -12.65 1.43
CA PHE A 164 6.73 -11.99 1.85
C PHE A 164 6.01 -12.77 2.95
N TYR A 165 5.12 -12.07 3.63
CA TYR A 165 4.30 -12.56 4.73
C TYR A 165 2.84 -12.19 4.51
N VAL A 166 1.93 -13.07 4.91
CA VAL A 166 0.48 -12.78 4.93
C VAL A 166 -0.03 -12.97 6.35
N PHE A 167 -0.73 -11.96 6.85
CA PHE A 167 -1.32 -11.94 8.18
C PHE A 167 -2.82 -12.14 8.00
N GLU A 168 -3.36 -13.26 8.49
CA GLU A 168 -4.79 -13.54 8.53
C GLU A 168 -5.26 -13.41 9.98
N PHE A 169 -6.06 -12.38 10.27
CA PHE A 169 -6.53 -12.09 11.63
C PHE A 169 -7.71 -12.97 11.98
N VAL A 170 -7.64 -13.63 13.13
CA VAL A 170 -8.70 -14.49 13.66
C VAL A 170 -9.48 -13.69 14.70
N GLU A 171 -10.75 -13.44 14.42
CA GLU A 171 -11.67 -12.74 15.31
C GLU A 171 -12.48 -13.72 16.17
N ASN A 172 -12.85 -13.29 17.37
CA ASN A 172 -13.80 -14.04 18.20
C ASN A 172 -15.25 -13.64 17.89
N SER A 173 -16.20 -14.24 18.61
CA SER A 173 -17.64 -13.98 18.43
C SER A 173 -18.09 -12.53 18.69
N LEU A 174 -17.21 -11.69 19.25
CA LEU A 174 -17.46 -10.27 19.50
C LEU A 174 -16.86 -9.35 18.41
N GLY A 175 -16.13 -9.92 17.42
CA GLY A 175 -15.42 -9.16 16.38
C GLY A 175 -14.01 -8.72 16.77
N THR A 176 -13.56 -9.03 18.00
CA THR A 176 -12.24 -8.60 18.48
C THR A 176 -11.16 -9.61 18.10
N VAL A 177 -9.93 -9.12 17.90
CA VAL A 177 -8.79 -9.94 17.46
C VAL A 177 -8.39 -10.93 18.55
N ALA A 178 -8.68 -12.21 18.32
CA ALA A 178 -8.26 -13.32 19.17
C ALA A 178 -6.83 -13.78 18.88
N GLY A 179 -6.39 -13.65 17.62
CA GLY A 179 -5.04 -14.01 17.21
C GLY A 179 -4.81 -13.75 15.74
N VAL A 180 -3.70 -14.27 15.24
CA VAL A 180 -3.27 -14.09 13.86
C VAL A 180 -2.57 -15.35 13.37
N GLU A 181 -2.91 -15.76 12.16
CA GLU A 181 -2.14 -16.72 11.39
C GLU A 181 -1.16 -15.97 10.50
N ILE A 182 0.11 -16.27 10.62
CA ILE A 182 1.16 -15.63 9.83
C ILE A 182 1.74 -16.65 8.85
N TYR A 183 1.53 -16.42 7.56
CA TYR A 183 2.19 -17.18 6.50
C TYR A 183 3.57 -16.58 6.25
N SER A 184 4.59 -17.43 6.20
CA SER A 184 5.91 -17.07 5.68
C SER A 184 6.17 -17.80 4.37
N SER A 185 6.52 -17.05 3.33
CA SER A 185 6.97 -17.63 2.05
C SER A 185 8.29 -18.39 2.17
N GLU A 186 9.14 -18.09 3.17
CA GLU A 186 10.36 -18.85 3.43
C GLU A 186 10.04 -20.27 3.93
N ALA A 187 9.10 -20.37 4.88
CA ALA A 187 8.69 -21.64 5.45
C ALA A 187 7.66 -22.38 4.57
N GLY A 188 6.94 -21.65 3.72
CA GLY A 188 5.81 -22.16 2.94
C GLY A 188 4.64 -22.62 3.84
N ALA A 189 4.52 -22.07 5.05
CA ALA A 189 3.59 -22.53 6.06
C ALA A 189 3.05 -21.38 6.92
N TRP A 190 1.89 -21.62 7.53
CA TRP A 190 1.25 -20.75 8.51
C TRP A 190 1.75 -21.05 9.92
N SER A 191 1.80 -20.02 10.76
CA SER A 191 2.01 -20.13 12.19
C SER A 191 1.03 -19.26 12.95
N TYR A 192 0.24 -19.90 13.83
CA TYR A 192 -0.71 -19.21 14.69
C TYR A 192 -0.02 -18.53 15.87
N LYS A 193 -0.50 -17.33 16.22
CA LYS A 193 -0.09 -16.56 17.39
C LYS A 193 -1.33 -15.97 18.06
N GLU A 194 -1.44 -16.21 19.37
CA GLU A 194 -2.51 -15.61 20.19
C GLU A 194 -2.25 -14.10 20.34
N SER A 195 -3.32 -13.31 20.20
CA SER A 195 -3.25 -11.85 20.27
C SER A 195 -2.71 -11.40 21.62
N GLN A 196 -1.75 -10.48 21.60
CA GLN A 196 -1.24 -9.81 22.80
C GLN A 196 -1.77 -8.37 22.93
N TRP A 197 -2.67 -7.95 22.04
CA TRP A 197 -3.37 -6.67 22.18
C TRP A 197 -4.46 -6.74 23.25
N ASN A 198 -5.09 -5.60 23.50
CA ASN A 198 -6.25 -5.53 24.39
C ASN A 198 -7.38 -6.44 23.85
N TYR A 199 -8.16 -7.02 24.75
CA TYR A 199 -9.27 -7.92 24.41
C TYR A 199 -10.39 -7.22 23.62
N GLU A 200 -10.37 -5.89 23.58
CA GLU A 200 -11.29 -5.02 22.84
C GLU A 200 -10.71 -4.53 21.50
N THR A 201 -9.56 -5.03 21.03
CA THR A 201 -8.99 -4.56 19.76
C THR A 201 -9.80 -5.07 18.57
N ASP A 202 -10.44 -4.15 17.85
CA ASP A 202 -11.21 -4.43 16.64
C ASP A 202 -10.54 -3.80 15.41
N LEU A 203 -10.47 -4.56 14.34
CA LEU A 203 -9.87 -4.12 13.08
C LEU A 203 -10.91 -3.46 12.19
N PHE A 204 -10.52 -2.36 11.57
CA PHE A 204 -11.32 -1.76 10.50
C PHE A 204 -10.99 -2.46 9.17
N GLU A 205 -11.91 -3.26 8.62
CA GLU A 205 -11.66 -4.06 7.41
C GLU A 205 -11.12 -3.21 6.23
N PHE A 206 -11.64 -1.99 6.08
CA PHE A 206 -11.27 -1.09 4.99
C PHE A 206 -10.08 -0.17 5.31
N SER A 207 -9.47 -0.25 6.51
CA SER A 207 -8.31 0.60 6.81
C SER A 207 -7.09 0.12 6.02
N PRO A 208 -6.31 1.05 5.45
CA PRO A 208 -5.02 0.69 4.86
C PRO A 208 -4.07 0.21 5.96
N SER A 209 -3.29 -0.83 5.64
CA SER A 209 -2.17 -1.25 6.48
C SER A 209 -0.84 -0.76 5.91
N VAL A 210 0.17 -0.60 6.77
CA VAL A 210 1.51 -0.19 6.35
C VAL A 210 2.54 -1.16 6.92
N PHE A 211 3.26 -1.83 6.02
CA PHE A 211 4.42 -2.65 6.39
C PHE A 211 5.70 -1.81 6.32
N VAL A 212 6.34 -1.59 7.47
CA VAL A 212 7.57 -0.80 7.57
C VAL A 212 8.40 -1.29 8.76
N ASN A 213 9.73 -1.31 8.61
CA ASN A 213 10.67 -1.75 9.66
C ASN A 213 10.43 -3.17 10.20
N GLY A 214 9.85 -4.06 9.39
CA GLY A 214 9.53 -5.44 9.79
C GLY A 214 8.22 -5.60 10.56
N PHE A 215 7.46 -4.51 10.72
CA PHE A 215 6.18 -4.49 11.41
C PHE A 215 5.04 -4.14 10.45
N LEU A 216 3.93 -4.86 10.59
CA LEU A 216 2.65 -4.50 10.00
C LEU A 216 1.93 -3.54 10.96
N HIS A 217 1.49 -2.38 10.47
CA HIS A 217 0.78 -1.36 11.24
C HIS A 217 -0.64 -1.17 10.72
N PHE A 218 -1.61 -0.96 11.63
CA PHE A 218 -3.02 -0.72 11.31
C PHE A 218 -3.67 0.18 12.35
N SER A 219 -4.71 0.89 11.92
CA SER A 219 -5.57 1.69 12.79
C SER A 219 -6.70 0.81 13.33
N THR A 220 -7.00 0.93 14.61
CA THR A 220 -8.14 0.28 15.27
C THR A 220 -9.31 1.25 15.39
N ILE A 221 -10.50 0.73 15.67
CA ILE A 221 -11.66 1.59 16.00
C ILE A 221 -11.53 2.22 17.40
N GLN A 222 -10.62 1.70 18.23
CA GLN A 222 -10.29 2.22 19.56
C GLN A 222 -9.36 3.44 19.53
N PHE A 223 -9.15 4.05 18.36
CA PHE A 223 -8.28 5.24 18.20
C PHE A 223 -6.81 4.94 18.50
N GLU A 224 -6.37 3.72 18.18
CA GLU A 224 -4.99 3.29 18.38
C GLU A 224 -4.38 2.91 17.04
N VAL A 225 -3.08 3.13 16.92
CA VAL A 225 -2.24 2.52 15.89
C VAL A 225 -1.53 1.35 16.56
N VAL A 226 -1.81 0.16 16.06
CA VAL A 226 -1.24 -1.08 16.58
C VAL A 226 -0.27 -1.65 15.55
N ALA A 227 0.69 -2.44 16.02
CA ALA A 227 1.65 -3.09 15.14
C ALA A 227 2.03 -4.50 15.63
N LEU A 228 2.48 -5.31 14.67
CA LEU A 228 2.87 -6.70 14.85
C LEU A 228 4.07 -7.04 13.96
N ASP A 229 5.08 -7.73 14.49
CA ASP A 229 6.20 -8.23 13.69
C ASP A 229 5.86 -9.52 12.91
N VAL A 230 6.73 -9.87 11.96
CA VAL A 230 6.55 -11.06 11.10
C VAL A 230 6.62 -12.41 11.84
N GLU A 231 7.13 -12.44 13.07
CA GLU A 231 7.26 -13.67 13.87
C GLU A 231 6.10 -13.81 14.88
N GLY A 232 5.31 -12.75 15.03
CA GLY A 232 4.26 -12.59 16.02
C GLY A 232 4.76 -12.57 17.47
N GLU A 233 5.97 -12.09 17.69
CA GLU A 233 6.62 -12.02 19.02
C GLU A 233 6.51 -10.61 19.63
N SER A 234 6.53 -9.58 18.79
CA SER A 234 6.46 -8.18 19.23
C SER A 234 5.14 -7.53 18.79
N TRP A 235 4.39 -7.06 19.79
CA TRP A 235 3.08 -6.44 19.63
C TRP A 235 3.11 -5.05 20.25
N TRP A 236 2.69 -4.05 19.47
CA TRP A 236 2.77 -2.64 19.84
C TRP A 236 1.39 -2.01 19.80
N VAL A 237 1.16 -1.05 20.69
CA VAL A 237 -0.03 -0.21 20.73
C VAL A 237 0.43 1.22 20.99
N LEU A 238 0.03 2.13 20.12
CA LEU A 238 0.33 3.55 20.22
C LEU A 238 -0.98 4.33 20.10
N PRO A 239 -1.30 5.25 21.02
CA PRO A 239 -2.46 6.11 20.86
C PRO A 239 -2.38 6.91 19.56
N ALA A 240 -3.49 7.07 18.85
CA ALA A 240 -3.56 8.00 17.74
C ALA A 240 -3.29 9.44 18.25
N PRO A 241 -2.71 10.32 17.41
CA PRO A 241 -2.33 11.68 17.80
C PRO A 241 -3.48 12.67 18.10
N GLU A 242 -4.74 12.23 18.12
CA GLU A 242 -5.89 13.10 18.37
C GLU A 242 -6.42 12.97 19.80
N ASP A 243 -6.85 14.11 20.36
CA ASP A 243 -7.39 14.18 21.71
C ASP A 243 -8.78 13.52 21.77
N ALA A 244 -8.87 12.41 22.49
CA ALA A 244 -10.12 11.68 22.74
C ALA A 244 -11.24 12.54 23.38
N ASP A 245 -10.90 13.72 23.89
CA ASP A 245 -11.82 14.69 24.51
C ASP A 245 -12.57 15.57 23.50
N ASP A 246 -12.16 15.61 22.22
CA ASP A 246 -12.79 16.45 21.18
C ASP A 246 -13.91 15.71 20.40
N VAL A 247 -14.15 14.44 20.73
CA VAL A 247 -15.10 13.57 20.05
C VAL A 247 -16.35 13.40 20.93
N GLY A 248 -17.31 14.32 20.76
CA GLY A 248 -18.61 14.25 21.45
C GLY A 248 -19.46 13.03 21.10
N ASP A 249 -19.05 12.22 20.11
CA ASP A 249 -19.78 11.04 19.64
C ASP A 249 -18.82 9.99 19.05
N ARG A 250 -18.46 8.96 19.83
CA ARG A 250 -17.57 7.86 19.40
C ARG A 250 -18.12 7.09 18.18
N ASP A 251 -19.43 7.18 17.93
CA ASP A 251 -20.11 6.44 16.87
C ASP A 251 -19.94 7.05 15.46
N ASN A 252 -19.34 8.24 15.34
CA ASN A 252 -19.20 8.97 14.06
C ASN A 252 -17.74 9.15 13.61
N TRP A 253 -16.80 8.48 14.26
CA TRP A 253 -15.37 8.62 13.97
C TRP A 253 -14.85 7.59 12.96
N ASP A 254 -14.22 8.06 11.90
CA ASP A 254 -13.47 7.26 10.94
C ASP A 254 -12.00 7.20 11.40
N PRO A 255 -11.41 5.99 11.54
CA PRO A 255 -9.99 5.87 11.89
C PRO A 255 -9.12 6.59 10.85
N GLY A 256 -8.06 7.25 11.32
CA GLY A 256 -7.15 8.00 10.45
C GLY A 256 -6.41 7.09 9.46
N PHE A 257 -5.95 7.71 8.38
CA PHE A 257 -5.26 7.03 7.29
C PHE A 257 -3.79 6.81 7.65
N LEU A 258 -3.32 5.56 7.56
CA LEU A 258 -1.91 5.22 7.69
C LEU A 258 -1.18 5.24 6.35
N GLY A 259 0.01 5.81 6.33
CA GLY A 259 0.88 5.82 5.17
C GLY A 259 2.35 5.77 5.53
N ARG A 260 3.21 5.80 4.52
CA ARG A 260 4.66 5.91 4.67
C ARG A 260 5.12 7.26 4.16
N TYR A 261 5.79 8.04 5.01
CA TYR A 261 6.34 9.35 4.66
C TYR A 261 7.84 9.39 4.98
N GLN A 262 8.67 9.57 3.96
CA GLN A 262 10.13 9.66 4.10
C GLN A 262 10.74 8.49 4.89
N GLY A 263 10.23 7.28 4.67
CA GLY A 263 10.68 6.07 5.36
C GLY A 263 10.02 5.80 6.71
N HIS A 264 9.31 6.78 7.28
CA HIS A 264 8.67 6.69 8.59
C HIS A 264 7.17 6.41 8.46
N LEU A 265 6.58 5.90 9.54
CA LEU A 265 5.13 5.73 9.64
C LEU A 265 4.47 7.11 9.75
N CYS A 266 3.40 7.30 8.99
CA CYS A 266 2.63 8.53 8.97
C CYS A 266 1.17 8.21 9.26
N TYR A 267 0.53 9.07 10.04
CA TYR A 267 -0.90 9.03 10.33
C TYR A 267 -1.54 10.34 9.91
N MET A 268 -2.64 10.25 9.17
CA MET A 268 -3.36 11.40 8.62
C MET A 268 -4.79 11.39 9.12
N THR A 269 -5.23 12.51 9.71
CA THR A 269 -6.53 12.58 10.36
C THR A 269 -7.44 13.62 9.73
N LEU A 270 -8.74 13.37 9.86
CA LEU A 270 -9.79 14.33 9.61
C LEU A 270 -10.18 14.95 10.95
N CYS A 271 -9.84 16.22 11.17
CA CYS A 271 -10.38 16.91 12.33
C CYS A 271 -11.89 17.17 12.08
N TYR A 272 -12.76 16.72 12.99
CA TYR A 272 -14.22 16.83 12.81
C TYR A 272 -14.74 18.26 13.07
N ASN A 273 -14.06 19.00 13.96
CA ASN A 273 -14.45 20.34 14.37
C ASN A 273 -13.88 21.44 13.45
N GLU A 274 -12.76 21.14 12.79
CA GLU A 274 -12.06 22.02 11.85
C GLU A 274 -11.81 21.17 10.61
N ARG A 275 -12.32 21.55 9.42
CA ARG A 275 -12.17 20.76 8.19
C ARG A 275 -10.71 20.77 7.72
N ASP A 276 -9.85 20.14 8.48
CA ASP A 276 -8.41 20.17 8.36
C ASP A 276 -7.90 18.73 8.31
N LEU A 277 -6.90 18.53 7.46
CA LEU A 277 -6.10 17.33 7.34
C LEU A 277 -4.78 17.58 8.06
N SER A 278 -4.55 16.82 9.14
CA SER A 278 -3.28 16.85 9.88
C SER A 278 -2.43 15.65 9.49
N VAL A 279 -1.13 15.88 9.30
CA VAL A 279 -0.15 14.87 8.92
C VAL A 279 0.85 14.71 10.06
N TRP A 280 0.76 13.57 10.74
CA TRP A 280 1.59 13.20 11.88
C TRP A 280 2.58 12.13 11.47
N VAL A 281 3.81 12.21 11.97
CA VAL A 281 4.87 11.25 11.64
C VAL A 281 5.45 10.69 12.93
N LEU A 282 5.59 9.37 12.98
CA LEU A 282 6.30 8.68 14.05
C LEU A 282 7.78 8.58 13.65
N GLU A 283 8.59 9.50 14.16
CA GLU A 283 10.02 9.56 13.83
C GLU A 283 10.87 8.61 14.70
N ASP A 284 10.41 8.35 15.91
CA ASP A 284 11.12 7.52 16.89
C ASP A 284 10.13 6.60 17.61
N TYR A 285 10.33 5.29 17.46
CA TYR A 285 9.53 4.26 18.14
C TYR A 285 9.87 4.17 19.63
N ASP A 286 11.05 4.62 20.07
CA ASP A 286 11.45 4.53 21.48
C ASP A 286 10.84 5.68 22.32
N VAL A 287 10.38 6.74 21.67
CA VAL A 287 9.84 7.95 22.31
C VAL A 287 8.31 8.00 22.24
N ASP A 288 7.68 7.06 21.51
CA ASP A 288 6.22 6.92 21.37
C ASP A 288 5.51 8.26 21.08
N GLY A 289 6.15 9.12 20.30
CA GLY A 289 5.75 10.50 20.10
C GLY A 289 5.41 10.82 18.65
N TRP A 290 4.13 11.05 18.37
CA TRP A 290 3.71 11.62 17.08
C TRP A 290 4.19 13.05 16.93
N VAL A 291 4.79 13.37 15.78
CA VAL A 291 5.25 14.72 15.46
C VAL A 291 4.37 15.30 14.35
N LEU A 292 3.66 16.39 14.63
CA LEU A 292 2.88 17.12 13.61
C LEU A 292 3.83 17.73 12.58
N LYS A 293 3.70 17.34 11.31
CA LYS A 293 4.50 17.87 10.20
C LYS A 293 3.75 18.90 9.37
N ARG A 294 2.44 18.71 9.20
CA ARG A 294 1.62 19.59 8.34
C ARG A 294 0.18 19.60 8.82
N GLN A 295 -0.48 20.74 8.65
CA GLN A 295 -1.93 20.89 8.77
C GLN A 295 -2.40 21.71 7.57
N MET A 296 -3.55 21.34 6.99
CA MET A 296 -4.13 22.02 5.82
C MET A 296 -5.64 21.89 5.85
N THR A 297 -6.35 22.84 5.26
CA THR A 297 -7.82 22.78 5.19
C THR A 297 -8.29 21.91 4.01
N VAL A 298 -9.42 21.23 4.14
CA VAL A 298 -10.12 20.52 3.05
C VAL A 298 -10.48 21.48 1.90
N ARG A 299 -10.65 22.77 2.19
CA ARG A 299 -10.84 23.79 1.15
C ARG A 299 -9.60 23.94 0.27
N GLN A 300 -8.40 23.89 0.84
CA GLN A 300 -7.16 23.89 0.04
C GLN A 300 -7.12 22.65 -0.84
N LEU A 301 -7.47 21.47 -0.33
CA LEU A 301 -7.48 20.21 -1.11
C LEU A 301 -8.48 20.23 -2.29
N THR A 302 -9.57 20.98 -2.18
CA THR A 302 -10.66 20.98 -3.17
C THR A 302 -10.72 22.25 -4.03
N GLU A 303 -9.76 23.18 -3.86
CA GLU A 303 -9.81 24.52 -4.50
C GLU A 303 -9.90 24.49 -6.02
N LYS A 304 -9.32 23.46 -6.67
CA LYS A 304 -9.28 23.32 -8.14
C LYS A 304 -10.48 22.59 -8.71
N ILE A 305 -11.45 22.21 -7.86
CA ILE A 305 -12.66 21.51 -8.25
C ILE A 305 -13.80 22.52 -8.32
N SER A 306 -14.57 22.47 -9.42
CA SER A 306 -15.70 23.37 -9.65
C SER A 306 -16.99 22.59 -9.97
N PRO A 307 -18.10 22.83 -9.25
CA PRO A 307 -18.17 23.64 -8.03
C PRO A 307 -17.48 22.92 -6.84
N PRO A 308 -16.94 23.66 -5.86
CA PRO A 308 -16.40 23.09 -4.63
C PRO A 308 -17.55 22.65 -3.71
N GLU A 309 -18.35 21.68 -4.16
CA GLU A 309 -19.50 21.15 -3.40
C GLU A 309 -19.17 19.82 -2.71
N SER A 310 -18.08 19.15 -3.11
CA SER A 310 -17.69 17.90 -2.47
C SER A 310 -16.88 18.20 -1.20
N ASN A 311 -17.51 18.01 -0.04
CA ASN A 311 -16.82 17.92 1.24
C ASN A 311 -16.18 16.54 1.44
N TYR A 312 -16.16 15.70 0.41
CA TYR A 312 -15.73 14.33 0.48
C TYR A 312 -14.48 14.13 -0.36
N TYR A 313 -13.46 13.58 0.26
CA TYR A 313 -12.28 13.07 -0.39
C TYR A 313 -11.90 11.76 0.27
N GLN A 314 -11.26 10.89 -0.49
CA GLN A 314 -10.73 9.63 0.00
C GLN A 314 -9.22 9.66 -0.21
N LEU A 315 -8.47 9.58 0.89
CA LEU A 315 -7.02 9.43 0.84
C LEU A 315 -6.68 8.08 0.22
N ILE A 316 -5.71 8.08 -0.70
CA ILE A 316 -5.20 6.86 -1.33
C ILE A 316 -3.85 6.49 -0.73
N THR A 317 -2.91 7.44 -0.73
CA THR A 317 -1.54 7.23 -0.25
C THR A 317 -0.78 8.54 -0.16
N ILE A 318 0.35 8.52 0.52
CA ILE A 318 1.40 9.54 0.39
C ILE A 318 2.41 9.00 -0.61
N HIS A 319 2.72 9.78 -1.65
CA HIS A 319 3.67 9.35 -2.65
C HIS A 319 5.04 9.10 -1.98
N PRO A 320 5.67 7.94 -2.17
CA PRO A 320 6.87 7.56 -1.43
C PRO A 320 8.06 8.48 -1.69
N ASP A 321 8.17 9.01 -2.92
CA ASP A 321 9.32 9.81 -3.34
C ASP A 321 9.11 11.33 -3.41
N CYS A 322 7.92 11.83 -3.73
CA CYS A 322 7.60 13.26 -3.68
C CYS A 322 6.58 13.51 -2.58
N ASN A 323 6.71 14.62 -1.84
CA ASN A 323 5.89 14.95 -0.68
C ASN A 323 4.44 15.29 -1.10
N TRP A 324 3.81 14.40 -1.86
CA TRP A 324 2.51 14.54 -2.47
C TRP A 324 1.54 13.62 -1.76
N ILE A 325 0.40 14.16 -1.33
CA ILE A 325 -0.72 13.37 -0.84
C ILE A 325 -1.63 13.10 -2.04
N LEU A 326 -1.92 11.84 -2.32
CA LEU A 326 -2.75 11.40 -3.43
C LEU A 326 -4.13 11.00 -2.89
N TYR A 327 -5.18 11.56 -3.50
CA TYR A 327 -6.55 11.39 -3.05
C TYR A 327 -7.54 11.44 -4.21
N VAL A 328 -8.70 10.83 -4.03
CA VAL A 328 -9.84 10.93 -4.95
C VAL A 328 -10.87 11.89 -4.37
N THR A 329 -11.51 12.70 -5.21
CA THR A 329 -12.60 13.57 -4.76
C THR A 329 -13.57 13.92 -5.89
N GLY A 330 -14.78 14.32 -5.51
CA GLY A 330 -15.85 14.72 -6.41
C GLY A 330 -16.59 13.57 -7.09
N VAL A 331 -17.74 13.88 -7.67
CA VAL A 331 -18.67 12.90 -8.31
C VAL A 331 -18.05 12.19 -9.53
N LYS A 332 -16.97 12.74 -10.09
CA LYS A 332 -16.27 12.16 -11.24
C LYS A 332 -15.05 11.32 -10.85
N SER A 333 -14.85 11.05 -9.56
CA SER A 333 -13.68 10.31 -9.06
C SER A 333 -12.38 10.89 -9.60
N MET A 334 -12.17 12.19 -9.39
CA MET A 334 -10.97 12.88 -9.88
C MET A 334 -9.78 12.49 -9.00
N LEU A 335 -8.71 11.98 -9.62
CA LEU A 335 -7.43 11.76 -8.95
C LEU A 335 -6.69 13.09 -8.82
N MET A 336 -6.40 13.46 -7.58
CA MET A 336 -5.76 14.70 -7.20
C MET A 336 -4.43 14.41 -6.50
N ALA A 337 -3.52 15.39 -6.55
CA ALA A 337 -2.29 15.39 -5.76
C ALA A 337 -2.15 16.72 -5.04
N TYR A 338 -1.88 16.70 -3.75
CA TYR A 338 -1.51 17.90 -2.99
C TYR A 338 0.00 17.89 -2.74
N ASP A 339 0.71 18.86 -3.30
CA ASP A 339 2.14 19.06 -3.11
C ASP A 339 2.42 19.80 -1.79
N MET A 340 2.90 19.06 -0.78
CA MET A 340 3.21 19.62 0.54
C MET A 340 4.40 20.59 0.52
N ASP A 341 5.31 20.48 -0.47
CA ASP A 341 6.47 21.38 -0.58
C ASP A 341 6.07 22.74 -1.14
N ARG A 342 5.07 22.78 -2.03
CA ARG A 342 4.64 23.98 -2.75
C ARG A 342 3.33 24.57 -2.26
N ASP A 343 2.58 23.83 -1.46
CA ASP A 343 1.21 24.18 -1.07
C ASP A 343 0.28 24.33 -2.30
N GLU A 344 0.44 23.42 -3.27
CA GLU A 344 -0.30 23.44 -4.52
C GLU A 344 -1.09 22.14 -4.73
N VAL A 345 -2.33 22.25 -5.21
CA VAL A 345 -3.11 21.10 -5.67
C VAL A 345 -2.90 20.86 -7.16
N HIS A 346 -2.83 19.61 -7.60
CA HIS A 346 -2.73 19.24 -9.01
C HIS A 346 -3.85 18.25 -9.36
N VAL A 347 -4.50 18.48 -10.50
CA VAL A 347 -5.41 17.50 -11.11
C VAL A 347 -4.57 16.55 -11.93
N ILE A 348 -4.60 15.25 -11.59
CA ILE A 348 -3.81 14.23 -12.28
C ILE A 348 -4.59 13.66 -13.45
N GLN A 349 -5.74 13.02 -13.16
CA GLN A 349 -6.61 12.43 -14.18
C GLN A 349 -8.03 12.19 -13.64
N ASN A 350 -8.95 11.90 -14.54
CA ASN A 350 -10.30 11.45 -14.21
C ASN A 350 -10.34 9.92 -14.25
N LEU A 351 -10.75 9.27 -13.15
CA LEU A 351 -10.82 7.81 -13.06
C LEU A 351 -12.12 7.23 -13.66
N GLY A 352 -13.13 8.07 -13.93
CA GLY A 352 -14.43 7.68 -14.46
C GLY A 352 -15.54 7.71 -13.41
N SER A 353 -16.80 7.82 -13.86
CA SER A 353 -17.99 8.09 -13.03
C SER A 353 -18.60 6.88 -12.35
N ASN A 354 -17.87 5.78 -12.22
CA ASN A 354 -18.36 4.63 -11.48
C ASN A 354 -17.72 4.63 -10.10
N SER A 355 -18.48 4.22 -9.09
CA SER A 355 -18.15 4.31 -7.67
C SER A 355 -16.85 3.57 -7.34
N VAL A 356 -15.73 4.25 -7.49
CA VAL A 356 -14.43 3.74 -7.03
C VAL A 356 -14.51 3.67 -5.51
N MET A 357 -14.59 2.46 -4.97
CA MET A 357 -14.68 2.25 -3.52
C MET A 357 -13.29 2.24 -2.87
N SER A 358 -12.28 1.72 -3.58
CA SER A 358 -10.93 1.56 -3.05
C SER A 358 -9.88 1.66 -4.16
N CYS A 359 -8.71 2.20 -3.78
CA CYS A 359 -7.53 2.32 -4.61
C CYS A 359 -6.33 1.76 -3.84
N ILE A 360 -5.67 0.75 -4.38
CA ILE A 360 -4.45 0.17 -3.81
C ILE A 360 -3.24 0.75 -4.55
N PRO A 361 -2.36 1.51 -3.90
CA PRO A 361 -1.15 2.04 -4.51
C PRO A 361 -0.20 0.91 -4.93
N TYR A 362 0.43 1.05 -6.09
CA TYR A 362 1.28 0.00 -6.66
C TYR A 362 2.65 0.50 -7.10
N VAL A 363 3.69 -0.13 -6.54
CA VAL A 363 5.10 0.03 -6.93
C VAL A 363 5.52 -1.25 -7.65
N PRO A 364 5.91 -1.23 -8.95
CA PRO A 364 6.24 -2.44 -9.69
C PRO A 364 7.38 -3.25 -9.06
N LEU A 365 7.23 -4.57 -8.99
CA LEU A 365 8.30 -5.49 -8.59
C LEU A 365 8.74 -6.32 -9.80
N TYR A 366 9.98 -6.17 -10.24
CA TYR A 366 10.52 -6.91 -11.39
C TYR A 366 11.21 -8.23 -10.99
N GLY A 367 11.42 -8.45 -9.69
CA GLY A 367 11.92 -9.71 -9.13
C GLY A 367 10.86 -10.81 -9.16
N VAL A 368 11.30 -12.06 -9.26
CA VAL A 368 10.43 -13.23 -9.18
C VAL A 368 10.15 -13.52 -7.70
N ILE A 369 8.91 -13.92 -7.40
CA ILE A 369 8.55 -14.49 -6.10
C ILE A 369 8.64 -16.01 -6.22
N ASP A 370 9.34 -16.62 -5.27
CA ASP A 370 9.51 -18.07 -5.18
C ASP A 370 8.59 -18.65 -4.09
#